data_AF-A0A1R4HEG6-F1
#
_entry.id   AF-A0A1R4HEG6-F1
#
_cell.length_a   1.000
_cell.length_b   1.000
_cell.length_c   1.000
_cell.angle_alpha   90.00
_cell.angle_beta   90.00
_cell.angle_gamma   90.00
#
_symmetry.space_group_name_H-M   'P 1'
#
loop_
_entity.id
_entity.type
_entity.pdbx_description
1 polymer ?
#
loop_
_entity_poly.entity_id
_entity_poly.type
_entity_poly.pdbx_seq_one_letter_code
_entity_poly.pdbx_strand_id
1 'polypeptide(L)'
;MKISEFLKLTDSTRMAQRTKDAVRMVLVDGMRVVDAARQTEMSKQQLQDAVGRVEAAHKAAQGMPDDWECVTVCVPPDQVDDVKEIERKAKRSAGLSSY
;
A
#
# COMPACT_ATOMS: atom_id res chain seq x y z
N MET A 1 1.12 6.23 -1.79
CA MET A 1 2.53 5.75 -1.71
C MET A 1 3.44 6.71 -2.48
N LYS A 2 4.71 6.93 -2.09
CA LYS A 2 5.63 7.77 -2.90
C LYS A 2 6.15 7.00 -4.11
N ILE A 3 6.37 7.67 -5.24
CA ILE A 3 6.82 7.01 -6.48
C ILE A 3 8.19 6.32 -6.34
N SER A 4 9.10 6.86 -5.53
CA SER A 4 10.40 6.26 -5.25
C SER A 4 10.29 4.93 -4.47
N GLU A 5 9.31 4.82 -3.58
CA GLU A 5 9.04 3.59 -2.82
C GLU A 5 8.39 2.55 -3.73
N PHE A 6 7.44 2.97 -4.56
CA PHE A 6 6.79 2.12 -5.55
C PHE A 6 7.78 1.47 -6.52
N LEU A 7 8.74 2.25 -7.05
CA LEU A 7 9.76 1.72 -7.95
C LEU A 7 10.65 0.67 -7.27
N LYS A 8 11.13 0.94 -6.05
CA LYS A 8 11.90 -0.04 -5.27
C LYS A 8 11.15 -1.36 -5.05
N LEU A 9 9.87 -1.30 -4.74
CA LEU A 9 9.04 -2.49 -4.49
C LEU A 9 8.71 -3.25 -5.78
N THR A 10 8.48 -2.54 -6.88
CA THR A 10 8.15 -3.18 -8.16
C THR A 10 9.37 -3.67 -8.92
N ASP A 11 10.58 -3.20 -8.62
CA ASP A 11 11.81 -3.75 -9.19
C ASP A 11 12.17 -5.11 -8.60
N SER A 12 11.85 -5.36 -7.33
CA SER A 12 12.03 -6.69 -6.71
C SER A 12 10.92 -7.67 -7.10
N THR A 13 9.74 -7.17 -7.47
CA THR A 13 8.60 -8.01 -7.85
C THR A 13 8.65 -8.28 -9.36
N ARG A 14 8.72 -9.56 -9.79
CA ARG A 14 8.70 -9.96 -11.21
C ARG A 14 7.35 -9.69 -11.89
N MET A 15 7.00 -8.42 -12.06
CA MET A 15 5.76 -7.95 -12.67
C MET A 15 6.02 -7.40 -14.07
N ALA A 16 5.10 -7.66 -14.99
CA ALA A 16 5.14 -7.05 -16.32
C ALA A 16 4.94 -5.53 -16.24
N GLN A 17 5.54 -4.77 -17.16
CA GLN A 17 5.48 -3.31 -17.15
C GLN A 17 4.03 -2.79 -17.17
N ARG A 18 3.17 -3.37 -18.01
CA ARG A 18 1.74 -3.04 -18.07
C ARG A 18 1.05 -3.16 -16.70
N THR A 19 1.38 -4.19 -15.92
CA THR A 19 0.85 -4.38 -14.56
C THR A 19 1.43 -3.35 -13.60
N LYS A 20 2.72 -3.01 -13.71
CA LYS A 20 3.34 -1.93 -12.91
C LYS A 20 2.63 -0.60 -13.17
N ASP A 21 2.34 -0.28 -14.43
CA ASP A 21 1.67 0.97 -14.80
C ASP A 21 0.25 1.03 -14.22
N ALA A 22 -0.51 -0.06 -14.31
CA ALA A 22 -1.85 -0.16 -13.74
C ALA A 22 -1.85 -0.01 -12.21
N VAL A 23 -0.91 -0.65 -11.52
CA VAL A 23 -0.78 -0.54 -10.06
C VAL A 23 -0.31 0.85 -9.64
N ARG A 24 0.58 1.49 -10.42
CA ARG A 24 1.02 2.88 -10.20
C ARG A 24 -0.17 3.83 -10.24
N MET A 25 -1.05 3.68 -11.22
CA MET A 25 -2.26 4.51 -11.33
C MET A 25 -3.12 4.42 -10.07
N VAL A 26 -3.20 3.26 -9.44
CA VAL A 26 -3.99 3.07 -8.21
C VAL A 26 -3.25 3.58 -6.97
N LEU A 27 -2.02 3.10 -6.72
CA LEU A 27 -1.31 3.31 -5.45
C LEU A 27 -0.56 4.65 -5.36
N VAL A 28 -0.22 5.24 -6.51
CA VAL A 28 0.50 6.52 -6.61
C VAL A 28 -0.44 7.62 -7.08
N ASP A 29 -1.16 7.38 -8.19
CA ASP A 29 -2.01 8.42 -8.79
C ASP A 29 -3.43 8.46 -8.16
N GLY A 30 -3.78 7.53 -7.26
CA GLY A 30 -5.04 7.52 -6.52
C GLY A 30 -6.28 7.13 -7.36
N MET A 31 -6.07 6.54 -8.53
CA MET A 31 -7.15 6.14 -9.42
C MET A 31 -7.92 4.93 -8.85
N ARG A 32 -9.24 4.88 -9.08
CA ARG A 32 -10.03 3.71 -8.70
C ARG A 32 -9.57 2.49 -9.50
N VAL A 33 -9.50 1.33 -8.85
CA VAL A 33 -9.10 0.05 -9.48
C VAL A 33 -9.89 -0.24 -10.76
N VAL A 34 -11.19 0.05 -10.77
CA VAL A 34 -12.05 -0.21 -11.94
C VAL A 34 -11.66 0.66 -13.14
N ASP A 35 -11.27 1.92 -12.89
CA ASP A 35 -10.89 2.86 -13.94
C ASP A 35 -9.49 2.54 -14.48
N ALA A 36 -8.54 2.22 -13.59
CA ALA A 36 -7.19 1.79 -13.96
C ALA A 36 -7.18 0.45 -14.72
N ALA A 37 -8.04 -0.50 -14.32
CA ALA A 37 -8.20 -1.78 -15.02
C ALA A 37 -8.74 -1.58 -16.44
N ARG A 38 -9.70 -0.66 -16.61
CA ARG A 38 -10.23 -0.30 -17.95
C ARG A 38 -9.17 0.35 -18.84
N GLN A 39 -8.41 1.31 -18.33
CA GLN A 39 -7.36 1.98 -19.11
C GLN A 39 -6.24 1.05 -19.54
N THR A 40 -5.94 0.05 -18.72
CA THR A 40 -4.87 -0.91 -18.99
C THR A 40 -5.39 -2.22 -19.56
N GLU A 41 -6.67 -2.30 -19.94
CA GLU A 41 -7.41 -3.50 -20.42
C GLU A 41 -7.10 -4.77 -19.60
N MET A 42 -6.96 -4.60 -18.29
CA MET A 42 -6.78 -5.70 -17.34
C MET A 42 -8.13 -6.08 -16.73
N SER A 43 -8.26 -7.34 -16.31
CA SER A 43 -9.41 -7.68 -15.47
C SER A 43 -9.28 -7.02 -14.10
N LYS A 44 -10.42 -6.65 -13.51
CA LYS A 44 -10.47 -6.05 -12.16
C LYS A 44 -9.77 -6.95 -11.14
N GLN A 45 -10.00 -8.26 -11.19
CA GLN A 45 -9.41 -9.24 -10.28
C GLN A 45 -7.88 -9.27 -10.40
N GLN A 46 -7.34 -9.35 -11.62
CA GLN A 46 -5.89 -9.34 -11.84
C GLN A 46 -5.24 -8.06 -11.30
N LEU A 47 -5.88 -6.90 -11.49
CA LEU A 47 -5.36 -5.66 -10.95
C LEU A 47 -5.44 -5.64 -9.41
N GLN A 48 -6.54 -6.11 -8.83
CA GLN A 48 -6.69 -6.23 -7.37
C GLN A 48 -5.60 -7.12 -6.75
N ASP A 49 -5.35 -8.28 -7.35
CA ASP A 49 -4.30 -9.19 -6.88
C ASP A 49 -2.91 -8.55 -6.99
N ALA A 50 -2.65 -7.81 -8.09
CA ALA A 50 -1.39 -7.12 -8.30
C ALA A 50 -1.17 -5.97 -7.32
N VAL A 51 -2.21 -5.18 -7.04
CA VAL A 51 -2.21 -4.12 -6.02
C VAL A 51 -1.90 -4.72 -4.65
N GLY A 52 -2.62 -5.80 -4.27
CA GLY A 52 -2.43 -6.46 -2.98
C GLY A 52 -1.00 -6.98 -2.77
N ARG A 53 -0.34 -7.50 -3.82
CA ARG A 53 1.07 -7.91 -3.74
C ARG A 53 2.01 -6.75 -3.44
N VAL A 54 1.81 -5.60 -4.08
CA VAL A 54 2.67 -4.42 -3.87
C VAL A 54 2.42 -3.79 -2.50
N GLU A 55 1.16 -3.79 -2.03
CA GLU A 55 0.83 -3.37 -0.67
C GLU A 55 1.43 -4.31 0.38
N ALA A 56 1.37 -5.62 0.18
CA ALA A 56 2.00 -6.60 1.08
C ALA A 56 3.53 -6.41 1.11
N ALA A 57 4.17 -6.23 -0.05
CA ALA A 57 5.59 -5.93 -0.13
C ALA A 57 5.94 -4.60 0.56
N HIS A 58 5.08 -3.58 0.45
CA HIS A 58 5.25 -2.31 1.14
C HIS A 58 5.18 -2.48 2.66
N LYS A 59 4.20 -3.24 3.17
CA LYS A 59 4.06 -3.56 4.59
C LYS A 59 5.29 -4.31 5.13
N ALA A 60 5.72 -5.35 4.42
CA ALA A 60 6.91 -6.12 4.78
C ALA A 60 8.17 -5.23 4.79
N ALA A 61 8.33 -4.32 3.83
CA ALA A 61 9.43 -3.37 3.79
C ALA A 61 9.40 -2.33 4.93
N GLN A 62 8.23 -2.06 5.50
CA GLN A 62 8.08 -1.21 6.69
C GLN A 62 8.27 -1.99 8.01
N GLY A 63 8.48 -3.31 7.94
CA GLY A 63 8.64 -4.18 9.11
C GLY A 63 7.33 -4.48 9.82
N MET A 64 6.18 -4.28 9.17
CA MET A 64 4.88 -4.58 9.77
C MET A 64 4.61 -6.09 9.75
N PRO A 65 3.96 -6.66 10.79
CA PRO A 65 3.59 -8.07 10.83
C PRO A 65 2.57 -8.44 9.73
N ASP A 66 2.60 -9.68 9.26
CA ASP A 66 1.75 -10.16 8.16
C ASP A 66 0.25 -10.19 8.53
N ASP A 67 -0.10 -10.22 9.82
CA ASP A 67 -1.47 -10.21 10.33
C ASP A 67 -2.06 -8.79 10.50
N TRP A 68 -1.32 -7.75 10.09
CA TRP A 68 -1.75 -6.36 10.26
C TRP A 68 -2.43 -5.79 9.01
N GLU A 69 -3.59 -5.16 9.22
CA GLU A 69 -4.33 -4.43 8.20
C GLU A 69 -3.97 -2.93 8.22
N CYS A 70 -3.67 -2.38 7.04
CA CYS A 70 -3.47 -0.93 6.90
C CYS A 70 -4.73 -0.32 6.31
N VAL A 71 -5.32 0.63 7.02
CA VAL A 71 -6.50 1.37 6.59
C VAL A 71 -6.12 2.84 6.46
N THR A 72 -6.50 3.47 5.34
CA THR A 72 -6.38 4.92 5.17
C THR A 72 -7.71 5.57 5.53
N VAL A 73 -7.73 6.45 6.52
CA VAL A 73 -8.93 7.15 6.99
C VAL A 73 -8.74 8.67 6.92
N CYS A 74 -9.81 9.39 6.61
CA CYS A 74 -9.86 10.85 6.73
C CYS A 74 -10.54 11.20 8.05
N VAL A 75 -9.81 11.85 8.95
CA VAL A 75 -10.32 12.26 10.26
C VAL A 75 -10.09 13.76 10.49
N PRO A 76 -10.90 14.41 11.35
CA PRO A 76 -10.66 15.77 11.81
C PRO A 76 -9.26 15.96 12.42
N PRO A 77 -8.63 17.15 12.34
CA PRO A 77 -7.26 17.38 12.81
C PRO A 77 -7.01 17.01 14.27
N ASP A 78 -8.01 17.19 15.13
CA ASP A 78 -8.00 16.85 16.56
C ASP A 78 -7.95 15.33 16.82
N GLN A 79 -8.43 14.51 15.87
CA GLN A 79 -8.42 13.05 15.97
C GLN A 79 -7.18 12.40 15.33
N VAL A 80 -6.33 13.18 14.66
CA VAL A 80 -5.11 12.68 14.02
C VAL A 80 -4.16 12.09 15.06
N ASP A 81 -4.07 12.69 16.24
CA ASP A 81 -3.16 12.24 17.29
C ASP A 81 -3.62 10.92 17.93
N ASP A 82 -4.93 10.67 17.98
CA ASP A 82 -5.49 9.39 18.45
C ASP A 82 -5.12 8.26 17.48
N VAL A 83 -5.26 8.48 16.17
CA VAL A 83 -4.88 7.48 15.15
C VAL A 83 -3.37 7.19 15.21
N LYS A 84 -2.54 8.22 15.40
CA LYS A 84 -1.09 8.05 15.57
C LYS A 84 -0.74 7.31 16.87
N GLU A 85 -1.47 7.54 17.95
CA GLU A 85 -1.22 6.85 19.22
C GLU A 85 -1.62 5.38 19.15
N ILE A 86 -2.69 5.03 18.41
CA ILE A 86 -3.05 3.64 18.12
C ILE A 86 -1.90 2.94 17.38
N GLU A 87 -1.39 3.56 16.31
CA GLU A 87 -0.24 3.03 15.56
C GLU A 87 0.98 2.84 16.46
N ARG A 88 1.30 3.85 17.30
CA ARG A 88 2.45 3.81 18.21
C ARG A 88 2.30 2.71 19.27
N LYS A 89 1.11 2.54 19.84
CA LYS A 89 0.82 1.46 20.79
C LYS A 89 0.99 0.10 20.14
N ALA A 90 0.41 -0.10 18.95
CA ALA A 90 0.53 -1.35 18.22
C ALA A 90 2.01 -1.69 17.94
N LYS A 91 2.80 -0.72 17.45
CA LYS A 91 4.24 -0.91 17.17
C LYS A 91 5.04 -1.28 18.41
N ARG A 92 4.76 -0.64 19.56
CA ARG A 92 5.39 -1.02 20.84
C ARG A 92 5.05 -2.45 21.25
N SER A 93 3.78 -2.83 21.17
CA SER A 93 3.32 -4.18 21.53
C SER A 93 3.90 -5.27 20.62
N ALA A 94 4.15 -4.96 19.34
CA ALA A 94 4.79 -5.88 18.39
C ALA A 94 6.33 -5.87 18.43
N GLY A 95 6.96 -5.09 19.31
CA GLY A 95 8.42 -4.99 19.38
C GLY A 95 9.07 -4.25 18.21
N LEU A 96 8.28 -3.49 17.44
CA LEU A 96 8.72 -2.70 16.28
C LEU A 96 9.13 -1.27 16.65
N SER A 97 9.05 -0.92 17.94
CA SER A 97 9.53 0.36 18.45
C SER A 97 11.03 0.28 18.71
N SER A 98 11.85 0.65 17.74
CA SER A 98 13.28 0.93 18.00
C SER A 98 13.39 2.22 18.84
N TYR A 99 14.28 2.16 19.85
CA TYR A 99 14.72 3.27 20.70
C TYR A 99 15.15 4.51 19.91
#